data_AF-A0A2P5DL03-F1
#
_entry.id   AF-A0A2P5DL03-F1
#
_cell.length_a   1.000
_cell.length_b   1.000
_cell.length_c   1.000
_cell.angle_alpha   90.00
_cell.angle_beta   90.00
_cell.angle_gamma   90.00
#
_symmetry.space_group_name_H-M   'P 1'
#
loop_
_entity.id
_entity.type
_entity.pdbx_description
1 polymer ?
#
loop_
_entity_poly.entity_id
_entity_poly.type
_entity_poly.pdbx_seq_one_letter_code
_entity_poly.pdbx_strand_id
1 'polypeptide(L)'
;MPDPTKHVLDIMEGSFSQLWRKGDVGFKAGVMKSYISIFEQLLRISPPIEVPVREEAMKLAGEWKEKMRANTENSLEVLGFLQFLAMYGLVSSLNEDEILNFLGIISQNEYALELSRPFAPAYKIPEVIQYLIGRKKLIDAVRLACSFGTRPRIKK
;
A
#
# COMPACT_ATOMS: atom_id res chain seq x y z
N MET A 1 -6.25 -27.50 -0.16
CA MET A 1 -6.14 -26.56 -1.30
C MET A 1 -4.87 -25.74 -1.10
N PRO A 2 -4.19 -25.27 -2.17
CA PRO A 2 -3.05 -24.37 -2.01
C PRO A 2 -3.49 -23.09 -1.30
N ASP A 3 -2.66 -22.56 -0.39
CA ASP A 3 -2.91 -21.27 0.26
C ASP A 3 -2.81 -20.14 -0.79
N PRO A 4 -3.91 -19.41 -1.08
CA PRO A 4 -3.91 -18.35 -2.08
C PRO A 4 -2.96 -17.20 -1.74
N THR A 5 -2.76 -16.91 -0.44
CA THR A 5 -1.88 -15.82 -0.01
C THR A 5 -0.42 -16.20 -0.21
N LYS A 6 -0.03 -17.39 0.24
CA LYS A 6 1.31 -17.94 -0.01
C LYS A 6 1.63 -18.03 -1.50
N HIS A 7 0.69 -18.49 -2.32
CA HIS A 7 0.91 -18.61 -3.76
C HIS A 7 1.19 -17.25 -4.42
N VAL A 8 0.44 -16.21 -4.06
CA VAL A 8 0.67 -14.85 -4.57
C VAL A 8 2.01 -14.32 -4.09
N LEU A 9 2.39 -14.58 -2.83
CA LEU A 9 3.69 -14.19 -2.30
C LEU A 9 4.85 -14.83 -3.07
N ASP A 10 4.77 -16.14 -3.33
CA ASP A 10 5.81 -16.89 -4.06
C ASP A 10 5.98 -16.36 -5.50
N ILE A 11 4.87 -16.04 -6.19
CA ILE A 11 4.90 -15.44 -7.53
C ILE A 11 5.61 -14.07 -7.49
N MET A 12 5.27 -13.26 -6.50
CA MET A 12 5.86 -11.93 -6.34
C MET A 12 7.37 -12.04 -6.07
N GLU A 13 7.78 -12.88 -5.12
CA GLU A 13 9.20 -13.07 -4.77
C GLU A 13 10.04 -13.50 -5.98
N GLY A 14 9.55 -14.46 -6.77
CA GLY A 14 10.20 -14.90 -7.99
C GLY A 14 10.34 -13.79 -9.03
N SER A 15 9.27 -13.01 -9.24
CA SER A 15 9.24 -11.92 -10.20
C SER A 15 10.11 -10.73 -9.78
N PHE A 16 10.09 -10.38 -8.49
CA PHE A 16 10.85 -9.29 -7.90
C PHE A 16 12.35 -9.62 -7.94
N SER A 17 12.71 -10.86 -7.60
CA SER A 17 14.09 -11.35 -7.71
C SER A 17 14.65 -11.21 -9.12
N GLN A 18 13.86 -11.53 -10.15
CA GLN A 18 14.28 -11.35 -11.54
C GLN A 18 14.44 -9.87 -11.91
N LEU A 19 13.52 -9.01 -11.46
CA LEU A 19 13.54 -7.58 -11.75
C LEU A 19 14.74 -6.89 -11.09
N TRP A 20 14.97 -7.14 -9.80
CA TRP A 20 16.07 -6.54 -9.06
C TRP A 20 17.45 -7.04 -9.50
N ARG A 21 17.56 -8.28 -10.00
CA ARG A 21 18.80 -8.78 -10.63
C ARG A 21 19.16 -8.05 -11.91
N LYS A 22 18.18 -7.56 -12.67
CA LYS A 22 18.40 -6.81 -13.92
C LYS A 22 18.82 -5.35 -13.66
N GLY A 23 18.79 -4.89 -12.41
CA GLY A 23 19.14 -3.52 -12.03
C GLY A 23 18.05 -2.50 -12.34
N ASP A 24 16.84 -2.94 -12.71
CA ASP A 24 15.71 -2.05 -12.98
C ASP A 24 15.27 -1.34 -11.69
N VAL A 25 15.09 -0.02 -11.78
CA VAL A 25 14.62 0.82 -10.67
C VAL A 25 13.10 0.99 -10.78
N GLY A 26 12.36 0.19 -10.02
CA GLY A 26 10.90 0.21 -9.98
C GLY A 26 10.24 -0.68 -11.03
N PHE A 27 8.92 -0.76 -10.97
CA PHE A 27 8.14 -1.68 -11.82
C PHE A 27 7.46 -0.98 -12.99
N LYS A 28 7.49 -1.64 -14.15
CA LYS A 28 6.67 -1.23 -15.31
C LYS A 28 5.19 -1.20 -14.91
N ALA A 29 4.48 -0.16 -15.34
CA ALA A 29 3.06 0.04 -15.02
C ALA A 29 2.18 -1.19 -15.32
N GLY A 30 2.44 -1.90 -16.43
CA GLY A 30 1.70 -3.11 -16.79
C GLY A 30 1.86 -4.26 -15.78
N VAL A 31 3.06 -4.44 -15.22
CA VAL A 31 3.33 -5.47 -14.20
C VAL A 31 2.58 -5.12 -12.91
N MET A 32 2.62 -3.84 -12.50
CA MET A 32 1.90 -3.41 -11.29
C MET A 32 0.39 -3.52 -11.43
N LYS A 33 -0.18 -3.20 -12.60
CA LYS A 33 -1.62 -3.40 -12.83
C LYS A 33 -2.05 -4.86 -12.65
N SER A 34 -1.24 -5.82 -13.09
CA SER A 34 -1.52 -7.24 -12.87
C SER A 34 -1.54 -7.60 -11.39
N TYR A 35 -0.57 -7.11 -10.60
CA TYR A 35 -0.55 -7.35 -9.15
C TYR A 35 -1.72 -6.68 -8.43
N ILE A 36 -2.04 -5.43 -8.76
CA ILE A 36 -3.19 -4.73 -8.19
C ILE A 36 -4.48 -5.52 -8.44
N SER A 37 -4.67 -6.04 -9.65
CA SER A 37 -5.82 -6.88 -9.99
C SER A 37 -5.90 -8.17 -9.16
N ILE A 38 -4.76 -8.79 -8.86
CA ILE A 38 -4.68 -9.96 -7.98
C ILE A 38 -5.02 -9.56 -6.53
N PHE A 39 -4.52 -8.43 -6.05
CA PHE A 39 -4.80 -7.95 -4.69
C PHE A 39 -6.28 -7.63 -4.50
N GLU A 40 -6.96 -7.03 -5.48
CA GLU A 40 -8.40 -6.79 -5.43
C GLU A 40 -9.20 -8.09 -5.33
N GLN A 41 -8.76 -9.14 -6.03
CA GLN A 41 -9.38 -10.45 -5.93
C GLN A 41 -9.14 -11.09 -4.55
N LEU A 42 -7.90 -11.04 -4.04
CA LEU A 42 -7.57 -11.51 -2.70
C LEU A 42 -8.34 -10.76 -1.61
N LEU A 43 -8.53 -9.45 -1.76
CA LEU A 43 -9.32 -8.65 -0.83
C LEU A 43 -10.78 -9.13 -0.79
N ARG A 44 -11.35 -9.51 -1.93
CA ARG A 44 -12.74 -10.01 -2.02
C ARG A 44 -12.90 -11.38 -1.36
N ILE A 45 -11.93 -12.28 -1.54
CA ILE A 45 -11.99 -13.62 -0.95
C ILE A 45 -11.52 -13.63 0.52
N SER A 46 -10.72 -12.65 0.93
CA SER A 46 -10.20 -12.44 2.29
C SER A 46 -9.77 -13.74 3.00
N PRO A 47 -8.85 -14.52 2.41
CA PRO A 47 -8.35 -15.72 3.04
C PRO A 47 -7.61 -15.39 4.34
N PRO A 48 -7.60 -16.32 5.33
CA PRO A 48 -6.76 -16.17 6.50
C PRO A 48 -5.28 -16.16 6.08
N ILE A 49 -4.48 -15.38 6.80
CA ILE A 49 -3.05 -15.25 6.54
C ILE A 49 -2.32 -15.94 7.67
N GLU A 50 -1.59 -16.99 7.32
CA GLU A 50 -0.80 -17.73 8.29
C GLU A 50 0.42 -16.91 8.74
N VAL A 51 0.84 -17.13 9.99
CA VAL A 51 1.98 -16.41 10.59
C VAL A 51 3.26 -16.53 9.74
N PRO A 52 3.67 -17.71 9.25
CA PRO A 52 4.87 -17.82 8.43
C PRO A 52 4.77 -17.00 7.13
N VAL A 53 3.60 -17.01 6.49
CA VAL A 53 3.35 -16.25 5.25
C VAL A 53 3.46 -14.74 5.52
N ARG A 54 2.95 -14.29 6.67
CA ARG A 54 3.07 -12.88 7.08
C ARG A 54 4.51 -12.46 7.33
N GLU A 55 5.34 -13.32 7.93
CA GLU A 55 6.76 -13.06 8.18
C GLU A 55 7.56 -12.94 6.88
N GLU A 56 7.32 -13.84 5.93
CA GLU A 56 7.91 -13.76 4.60
C GLU A 56 7.46 -12.51 3.85
N ALA A 57 6.17 -12.17 3.92
CA ALA A 57 5.65 -10.94 3.34
C ALA A 57 6.27 -9.69 3.96
N MET A 58 6.57 -9.71 5.26
CA MET A 58 7.27 -8.61 5.94
C MET A 58 8.70 -8.44 5.41
N LYS A 59 9.41 -9.53 5.16
CA LYS A 59 10.75 -9.48 4.54
C LYS A 59 10.67 -8.88 3.12
N LEU A 60 9.75 -9.37 2.29
CA LEU A 60 9.57 -8.87 0.92
C LEU A 60 9.18 -7.38 0.91
N ALA A 61 8.33 -6.94 1.85
CA ALA A 61 7.97 -5.53 2.00
C ALA A 61 9.19 -4.64 2.28
N GLY A 62 10.11 -5.10 3.14
CA GLY A 62 11.34 -4.37 3.44
C GLY A 62 12.20 -4.18 2.19
N GLU A 63 12.42 -5.25 1.44
CA GLU A 63 13.20 -5.23 0.20
C GLU A 63 12.54 -4.35 -0.87
N TRP A 64 11.23 -4.48 -1.06
CA TRP A 64 10.48 -3.66 -2.02
C TRP A 64 10.54 -2.17 -1.67
N LYS A 65 10.36 -1.81 -0.39
CA LYS A 65 10.41 -0.42 0.06
C LYS A 65 11.77 0.23 -0.18
N GLU A 66 12.87 -0.46 0.08
CA GLU A 66 14.23 0.06 -0.19
C GLU A 66 14.46 0.28 -1.69
N LYS A 67 13.90 -0.58 -2.55
CA LYS A 67 14.00 -0.44 -4.01
C LYS A 67 13.12 0.68 -4.56
N MET A 68 11.96 0.93 -3.96
CA MET A 68 11.06 2.02 -4.33
C MET A 68 11.61 3.41 -4.01
N ARG A 69 12.46 3.55 -2.97
CA ARG A 69 13.03 4.85 -2.55
C ARG A 69 13.78 5.59 -3.66
N ALA A 70 14.23 4.87 -4.70
CA ALA A 70 14.90 5.45 -5.85
C ALA A 70 13.94 5.98 -6.95
N ASN A 71 12.63 5.72 -6.85
CA ASN A 71 11.63 6.14 -7.86
C ASN A 71 10.25 6.43 -7.24
N THR A 72 10.18 7.41 -6.33
CA THR A 72 8.98 7.75 -5.54
C THR A 72 7.83 8.39 -6.32
N GLU A 73 7.98 8.62 -7.62
CA GLU A 73 6.94 9.24 -8.46
C GLU A 73 5.97 8.22 -9.09
N ASN A 74 6.27 6.92 -9.02
CA ASN A 74 5.44 5.87 -9.59
C ASN A 74 4.22 5.54 -8.70
N SER A 75 3.15 6.32 -8.85
CA SER A 75 1.90 6.16 -8.10
C SER A 75 1.28 4.75 -8.13
N LEU A 76 1.45 3.98 -9.21
CA LEU A 76 0.95 2.59 -9.29
C LEU A 76 1.78 1.61 -8.48
N GLU A 77 3.10 1.81 -8.42
CA GLU A 77 3.97 1.01 -7.56
C GLU A 77 3.75 1.34 -6.09
N VAL A 78 3.56 2.63 -5.76
CA VAL A 78 3.18 3.06 -4.41
C VAL A 78 1.84 2.47 -3.98
N LEU A 79 0.85 2.49 -4.87
CA LEU A 79 -0.43 1.84 -4.63
C LEU A 79 -0.27 0.34 -4.40
N GLY A 80 0.43 -0.36 -5.30
CA GLY A 80 0.63 -1.81 -5.20
C GLY A 80 1.33 -2.21 -3.90
N PHE A 81 2.33 -1.43 -3.47
CA PHE A 81 3.02 -1.64 -2.20
C PHE A 81 2.07 -1.45 -1.01
N LEU A 82 1.27 -0.39 -1.00
CA LEU A 82 0.36 -0.13 0.10
C LEU A 82 -0.78 -1.17 0.17
N GLN A 83 -1.29 -1.62 -0.99
CA GLN A 83 -2.26 -2.72 -1.06
C GLN A 83 -1.66 -4.04 -0.57
N PHE A 84 -0.41 -4.34 -0.93
CA PHE A 84 0.30 -5.50 -0.41
C PHE A 84 0.39 -5.47 1.13
N LEU A 85 0.79 -4.33 1.70
CA LEU A 85 0.83 -4.18 3.16
C LEU A 85 -0.55 -4.33 3.79
N ALA A 86 -1.60 -3.80 3.17
CA ALA A 86 -2.97 -3.96 3.65
C ALA A 86 -3.41 -5.42 3.61
N MET A 87 -3.12 -6.13 2.52
CA MET A 87 -3.45 -7.54 2.36
C MET A 87 -2.81 -8.36 3.47
N TYR A 88 -1.49 -8.25 3.67
CA TYR A 88 -0.76 -9.04 4.69
C TYR A 88 -0.88 -8.51 6.12
N GLY A 89 -1.73 -7.51 6.39
CA GLY A 89 -1.90 -6.94 7.73
C GLY A 89 -0.61 -6.30 8.27
N LEU A 90 0.15 -5.64 7.39
CA LEU A 90 1.45 -5.03 7.65
C LEU A 90 1.43 -3.50 7.64
N VAL A 91 0.31 -2.84 7.35
CA VAL A 91 0.23 -1.35 7.39
C VAL A 91 0.65 -0.79 8.76
N SER A 92 0.44 -1.53 9.84
CA SER A 92 0.89 -1.15 11.18
C SER A 92 2.40 -1.06 11.35
N SER A 93 3.19 -1.58 10.40
CA SER A 93 4.65 -1.43 10.40
C SER A 93 5.11 -0.03 9.95
N LEU A 94 4.23 0.76 9.32
CA LEU A 94 4.51 2.12 8.88
C LEU A 94 4.12 3.13 9.95
N ASN A 95 4.88 4.23 10.03
CA ASN A 95 4.48 5.40 10.81
C ASN A 95 3.53 6.32 10.01
N GLU A 96 2.91 7.28 10.69
CA GLU A 96 1.92 8.19 10.11
C GLU A 96 2.49 9.09 9.01
N ASP A 97 3.76 9.52 9.11
CA ASP A 97 4.43 10.31 8.06
C ASP A 97 4.64 9.47 6.78
N GLU A 98 4.97 8.19 6.92
CA GLU A 98 5.15 7.26 5.79
C GLU A 98 3.82 6.95 5.09
N ILE A 99 2.78 6.65 5.88
CA ILE A 99 1.43 6.42 5.34
C ILE A 99 0.95 7.68 4.63
N LEU A 100 1.12 8.85 5.23
CA LEU A 100 0.77 10.13 4.62
C LEU A 100 1.48 10.34 3.28
N ASN A 101 2.78 10.06 3.21
CA ASN A 101 3.56 10.21 1.99
C ASN A 101 3.01 9.31 0.86
N PHE A 102 2.74 8.04 1.16
CA PHE A 102 2.17 7.11 0.18
C PHE A 102 0.78 7.53 -0.28
N LEU A 103 -0.11 7.89 0.64
CA LEU A 103 -1.46 8.37 0.31
C LEU A 103 -1.42 9.68 -0.47
N GLY A 104 -0.47 10.56 -0.17
CA GLY A 104 -0.22 11.79 -0.91
C GLY A 104 0.10 11.52 -2.38
N ILE A 105 1.04 10.62 -2.65
CA ILE A 105 1.41 10.22 -4.02
C ILE A 105 0.22 9.57 -4.74
N ILE A 106 -0.50 8.66 -4.07
CA ILE A 106 -1.68 8.00 -4.63
C ILE A 106 -2.77 9.03 -4.99
N SER A 107 -3.01 10.02 -4.13
CA SER A 107 -4.07 11.02 -4.32
C SER A 107 -3.85 11.97 -5.51
N GLN A 108 -2.61 12.05 -6.02
CA GLN A 108 -2.29 12.86 -7.20
C GLN A 108 -2.63 12.15 -8.52
N ASN A 109 -2.91 10.85 -8.49
CA ASN A 109 -3.29 10.06 -9.66
C ASN A 109 -4.71 9.52 -9.46
N GLU A 110 -5.67 10.03 -10.24
CA GLU A 110 -7.08 9.66 -10.12
C GLU A 110 -7.32 8.14 -10.25
N TYR A 111 -6.61 7.48 -11.16
CA TYR A 111 -6.72 6.03 -11.35
C TYR A 111 -6.15 5.26 -10.17
N ALA A 112 -5.01 5.68 -9.62
CA ALA A 112 -4.45 5.05 -8.42
C ALA A 112 -5.34 5.28 -7.20
N LEU A 113 -5.89 6.49 -7.06
CA LEU A 113 -6.82 6.84 -5.99
C LEU A 113 -8.08 5.98 -6.04
N GLU A 114 -8.67 5.78 -7.22
CA GLU A 114 -9.84 4.92 -7.39
C GLU A 114 -9.58 3.48 -6.92
N LEU A 115 -8.47 2.88 -7.37
CA LEU A 115 -8.07 1.52 -7.00
C LEU A 115 -7.64 1.39 -5.53
N SER A 116 -7.31 2.49 -4.86
CA SER A 116 -6.96 2.49 -3.43
C SER A 116 -8.18 2.40 -2.52
N ARG A 117 -9.37 2.82 -2.99
CA ARG A 117 -10.58 2.94 -2.16
C ARG A 117 -11.03 1.63 -1.51
N PRO A 118 -11.02 0.47 -2.18
CA PRO A 118 -11.39 -0.81 -1.55
C PRO A 118 -10.55 -1.15 -0.32
N PHE A 119 -9.30 -0.68 -0.29
CA PHE A 119 -8.33 -0.94 0.78
C PHE A 119 -8.25 0.17 1.83
N ALA A 120 -8.94 1.31 1.60
CA ALA A 120 -8.92 2.46 2.52
C ALA A 120 -9.18 2.13 4.00
N PRO A 121 -10.02 1.15 4.37
CA PRO A 121 -10.20 0.75 5.76
C PRO A 121 -8.90 0.27 6.45
N ALA A 122 -7.95 -0.29 5.70
CA ALA A 122 -6.68 -0.78 6.24
C ALA A 122 -5.61 0.32 6.37
N TYR A 123 -5.79 1.47 5.70
CA TYR A 123 -4.76 2.50 5.57
C TYR A 123 -4.65 3.47 6.76
N LYS A 124 -5.37 3.23 7.86
CA LYS A 124 -5.30 4.06 9.08
C LYS A 124 -5.47 5.58 8.82
N ILE A 125 -6.33 5.92 7.85
CA ILE A 125 -6.56 7.31 7.41
C ILE A 125 -7.03 8.19 8.58
N PRO A 126 -7.97 7.77 9.45
CA PRO A 126 -8.38 8.57 10.60
C PRO A 126 -7.23 8.92 11.55
N GLU A 127 -6.33 7.98 11.79
CA GLU A 127 -5.16 8.16 12.65
C GLU A 127 -4.20 9.18 12.05
N VAL A 128 -3.93 9.09 10.75
CA VAL A 128 -3.10 10.07 10.02
C VAL A 128 -3.74 11.47 10.05
N ILE A 129 -5.07 11.57 9.93
CA ILE A 129 -5.79 12.85 10.05
C ILE A 129 -5.61 13.44 11.44
N GLN A 130 -5.80 12.66 12.51
CA GLN A 130 -5.61 13.16 13.88
C GLN A 130 -4.17 13.59 14.13
N TYR A 131 -3.21 12.83 13.63
CA TYR A 131 -1.80 13.17 13.67
C TYR A 131 -1.48 14.52 13.01
N LEU A 132 -2.05 14.77 11.82
CA LEU A 132 -1.90 16.05 11.12
C LEU A 132 -2.52 17.23 11.89
N ILE A 133 -3.70 17.02 12.50
CA ILE A 133 -4.35 18.03 13.34
C ILE A 133 -3.47 18.36 14.54
N GLY A 134 -2.92 17.36 15.23
CA GLY A 134 -1.99 17.54 16.35
C GLY A 134 -0.74 18.35 15.96
N ARG A 135 -0.27 18.21 14.71
CA ARG A 135 0.84 18.98 14.13
C ARG A 135 0.43 20.34 13.54
N LYS A 136 -0.82 20.77 13.69
CA LYS A 136 -1.38 22.01 13.12
C LYS A 136 -1.35 22.07 11.58
N LYS A 137 -1.25 20.92 10.89
CA LYS A 137 -1.27 20.81 9.43
C LYS A 137 -2.71 20.63 8.91
N LEU A 138 -3.58 21.60 9.19
CA LEU A 138 -5.02 21.48 8.93
C LEU A 138 -5.36 21.37 7.45
N ILE A 139 -4.62 22.05 6.57
CA ILE A 139 -4.84 21.98 5.12
C ILE A 139 -4.58 20.55 4.60
N ASP A 140 -3.50 19.92 5.05
CA ASP A 140 -3.15 18.55 4.65
C ASP A 140 -4.17 17.56 5.21
N ALA A 141 -4.64 17.76 6.45
CA ALA A 141 -5.67 16.93 7.06
C ALA A 141 -6.99 16.98 6.27
N VAL A 142 -7.43 18.18 5.86
CA VAL A 142 -8.64 18.36 5.05
C VAL A 142 -8.46 17.76 3.66
N ARG A 143 -7.30 17.96 3.02
CA ARG A 143 -7.01 17.36 1.71
C ARG A 143 -7.11 15.84 1.75
N LEU A 144 -6.45 15.21 2.72
CA LEU A 144 -6.48 13.75 2.88
C LEU A 144 -7.91 13.24 3.15
N ALA A 145 -8.63 13.93 4.03
CA ALA A 145 -10.02 13.63 4.35
C ALA A 145 -10.92 13.65 3.09
N CYS A 146 -10.79 14.69 2.27
CA CYS A 146 -11.54 14.84 1.02
C CYS A 146 -11.18 13.77 -0.01
N SER A 147 -9.89 13.49 -0.24
CA SER A 147 -9.44 12.51 -1.24
C SER A 147 -10.02 11.12 -0.99
N PHE A 148 -10.16 10.72 0.28
CA PHE A 148 -10.64 9.40 0.68
C PHE A 148 -12.08 9.41 1.23
N GLY A 149 -12.79 10.54 1.14
CA GLY A 149 -14.19 10.65 1.58
C GLY A 149 -14.40 10.41 3.08
N THR A 150 -13.37 10.58 3.90
CA THR A 150 -13.48 10.44 5.36
C THR A 150 -13.84 11.80 5.97
N ARG A 151 -14.89 11.90 6.79
CA ARG A 151 -15.19 13.17 7.48
C ARG A 151 -14.24 13.32 8.68
N PRO A 152 -13.53 14.46 8.83
CA PRO A 152 -12.68 14.67 9.99
C PRO A 152 -13.55 14.70 11.25
N ARG A 153 -13.32 13.75 12.16
CA ARG A 153 -13.93 13.78 13.50
C ARG A 153 -13.19 14.82 14.34
N ILE A 154 -13.69 16.05 14.32
CA ILE A 154 -13.26 17.10 15.24
C ILE A 154 -13.95 16.80 16.58
N LYS A 155 -13.20 16.31 17.57
CA LYS A 155 -13.72 16.27 18.94
C LYS A 155 -13.73 17.71 19.47
N LYS A 156 -14.91 18.20 19.84
CA LYS A 156 -15.12 19.43 20.61
C LYS A 156 -14.60 19.25 22.03
#